data_AF-A0AA37L8D4-F1
#
_entry.id   AF-A0AA37L8D4-F1
#
_cell.length_a   1.000
_cell.length_b   1.000
_cell.length_c   1.000
_cell.angle_alpha   90.00
_cell.angle_beta   90.00
_cell.angle_gamma   90.00
#
_symmetry.space_group_name_H-M   'P 1'
#
loop_
_entity.id
_entity.type
_entity.pdbx_description
1 polymer ?
#
loop_
_entity_poly.entity_id
_entity_poly.type
_entity_poly.pdbx_seq_one_letter_code
_entity_poly.pdbx_strand_id
1 'polypeptide(L)'
;MASIVTCPPEIVARILGSCASFTDGLALATSCNYVHNVWLDHDSTIVESIGSRSIPAYEHAVITIRATNLVKEAFYAGQLPPTFTHINRLGPRFKRCCLSELGDLLDFHHLACCLEYAYLHIAEDGYACFSNPTISEIASCSDEAPELPWRIREFQERFHRVFYRTLLAGAVLWKAHNEPFVQDAVEAHAGAWESRFDWPPASQAHTEYFSRFPVYNVHAMDWASQQEVFGPLTKYFMEDIASLTNPVCEADVPWEVMASIYAYEYQRPHFYNDKGRQRHGIAPRTASSDSNNDIKTRKVTVILLGEFQLEQISMPVKVEEMHSAPLVAAQLQISPTRSSEDGRTFACHGLDISALLQSRYESLGGEENDSDCAPHPPLQLFTFMLRKHYRLQFRRGVFDRTWGSAPYCQFLFFLVFAHEPDSDLEVVLAPVTGDP
;
A
#
# COMPACT_ATOMS: atom_id res chain seq x y z
N MET A 1 25.12 44.75 -3.07
CA MET A 1 24.48 43.46 -2.76
C MET A 1 24.93 42.47 -3.81
N ALA A 2 25.47 41.31 -3.43
CA ALA A 2 25.77 40.25 -4.38
C ALA A 2 24.44 39.67 -4.89
N SER A 3 24.29 39.56 -6.20
CA SER A 3 23.07 39.01 -6.81
C SER A 3 23.14 37.50 -6.86
N ILE A 4 22.02 36.80 -6.69
CA ILE A 4 21.97 35.32 -6.75
C ILE A 4 22.51 34.77 -8.08
N VAL A 5 22.37 35.53 -9.17
CA VAL A 5 22.90 35.17 -10.50
C VAL A 5 24.42 35.27 -10.62
N THR A 6 25.10 35.83 -9.61
CA THR A 6 26.56 35.88 -9.53
C THR A 6 27.15 34.79 -8.65
N CYS A 7 26.30 34.02 -7.97
CA CYS A 7 26.72 32.89 -7.15
C CYS A 7 27.06 31.67 -8.03
N PRO A 8 27.98 30.79 -7.60
CA PRO A 8 28.18 29.49 -8.25
C PRO A 8 26.92 28.62 -8.25
N PRO A 9 26.72 27.75 -9.24
CA PRO A 9 25.51 26.93 -9.38
C PRO A 9 25.28 26.03 -8.16
N GLU A 10 26.33 25.55 -7.49
CA GLU A 10 26.23 24.72 -6.29
C GLU A 10 25.63 25.49 -5.10
N ILE A 11 25.93 26.79 -4.98
CA ILE A 11 25.36 27.65 -3.94
C ILE A 11 23.88 27.89 -4.24
N VAL A 12 23.54 28.16 -5.50
CA VAL A 12 22.15 28.35 -5.92
C VAL A 12 21.34 27.06 -5.73
N ALA A 13 21.89 25.90 -6.07
CA ALA A 13 21.27 24.60 -5.82
C ALA A 13 21.04 24.36 -4.33
N ARG A 14 21.99 24.75 -3.46
CA ARG A 14 21.80 24.67 -2.01
C ARG A 14 20.71 25.62 -1.52
N ILE A 15 20.61 26.83 -2.06
CA ILE A 15 19.54 27.77 -1.73
C ILE A 15 18.19 27.19 -2.13
N LEU A 16 18.06 26.69 -3.37
CA LEU A 16 16.85 26.02 -3.86
C LEU A 16 16.49 24.82 -2.98
N GLY A 17 17.46 23.95 -2.70
CA GLY A 17 17.31 22.81 -1.81
C GLY A 17 16.99 23.17 -0.35
N SER A 18 17.15 24.44 0.07
CA SER A 18 16.81 24.93 1.42
C SER A 18 15.42 25.55 1.52
N CYS A 19 14.66 25.58 0.41
CA CYS A 19 13.27 26.03 0.43
C CYS A 19 12.40 25.17 1.36
N ALA A 20 11.35 25.77 1.92
CA ALA A 20 10.45 25.09 2.84
C ALA A 20 9.53 24.08 2.12
N SER A 21 9.14 24.41 0.88
CA SER A 21 8.28 23.59 0.04
C SER A 21 8.78 23.50 -1.40
N PHE A 22 8.25 22.55 -2.16
CA PHE A 22 8.48 22.46 -3.61
C PHE A 22 7.90 23.67 -4.36
N THR A 23 6.81 24.25 -3.87
CA THR A 23 6.21 25.45 -4.44
C THR A 23 7.14 26.66 -4.34
N ASP A 24 7.77 26.85 -3.18
CA ASP A 24 8.77 27.91 -2.98
C ASP A 24 10.01 27.69 -3.86
N GLY A 25 10.48 26.44 -3.92
CA GLY A 25 11.59 26.06 -4.78
C GLY A 25 11.32 26.34 -6.26
N LEU A 26 10.12 25.99 -6.74
CA LEU A 26 9.69 26.24 -8.11
C LEU A 26 9.49 27.74 -8.39
N ALA A 27 8.90 28.50 -7.46
CA ALA A 27 8.77 29.95 -7.59
C ALA A 27 10.14 30.63 -7.69
N LEU A 28 11.12 30.19 -6.89
CA LEU A 28 12.49 30.68 -6.98
C LEU A 28 13.17 30.24 -8.29
N ALA A 29 13.01 28.98 -8.69
CA ALA A 29 13.57 28.45 -9.93
C ALA A 29 13.05 29.18 -11.18
N THR A 30 11.79 29.60 -11.17
CA THR A 30 11.15 30.30 -12.30
C THR A 30 11.43 31.80 -12.34
N SER A 31 12.17 32.34 -11.37
CA SER A 31 12.48 33.78 -11.32
C SER A 31 13.41 34.26 -12.44
N CYS A 32 14.35 33.43 -12.90
CA CYS A 32 15.19 33.72 -14.07
C CYS A 32 15.80 32.44 -14.68
N ASN A 33 16.24 32.53 -15.93
CA ASN A 33 16.79 31.40 -16.68
C ASN A 33 18.00 30.74 -16.01
N TYR A 34 18.86 31.52 -15.34
CA TYR A 34 20.04 30.98 -14.67
C TYR A 34 19.65 30.04 -13.53
N VAL A 35 18.76 30.48 -12.64
CA VAL A 35 18.30 29.67 -11.49
C VAL A 35 17.47 28.48 -11.99
N HIS A 36 16.69 28.66 -13.05
CA HIS A 36 15.96 27.57 -13.69
C HIS A 36 16.91 26.47 -14.22
N ASN A 37 17.98 26.84 -14.91
CA ASN A 37 18.96 25.87 -15.40
C ASN A 37 19.67 25.15 -14.25
N VAL A 38 20.03 25.86 -13.17
CA VAL A 38 20.59 25.22 -11.97
C VAL A 38 19.61 24.23 -11.35
N TRP A 39 18.31 24.55 -11.32
CA TRP A 39 17.28 23.63 -10.86
C TRP A 39 17.24 22.34 -11.69
N LEU A 40 17.35 22.45 -13.02
CA LEU A 40 17.37 21.28 -13.91
C LEU A 40 18.68 20.47 -13.78
N ASP A 41 19.83 21.13 -13.69
CA ASP A 41 21.14 20.47 -13.62
C ASP A 41 21.41 19.79 -12.26
N HIS A 42 20.78 20.29 -11.19
CA HIS A 42 20.94 19.78 -9.82
C HIS A 42 19.65 19.20 -9.24
N ASP A 43 18.72 18.82 -10.12
CA ASP A 43 17.35 18.49 -9.79
C ASP A 43 17.22 17.47 -8.66
N SER A 44 17.98 16.38 -8.75
CA SER A 44 17.91 15.27 -7.83
C SER A 44 18.38 15.60 -6.43
N THR A 45 19.34 16.53 -6.31
CA THR A 45 19.85 17.00 -5.02
C THR A 45 18.87 17.96 -4.37
N ILE A 46 18.24 18.83 -5.17
CA ILE A 46 17.24 19.78 -4.69
C ILE A 46 15.98 19.04 -4.25
N VAL A 47 15.49 18.11 -5.08
CA VAL A 47 14.30 17.30 -4.79
C VAL A 47 14.50 16.47 -3.54
N GLU A 48 15.64 15.79 -3.38
CA GLU A 48 15.93 15.03 -2.17
C GLU A 48 15.99 15.93 -0.92
N SER A 49 16.59 17.11 -1.03
CA SER A 49 16.73 18.04 0.10
C SER A 49 15.37 18.58 0.57
N ILE A 50 14.51 19.02 -0.35
CA ILE A 50 13.17 19.50 -0.02
C ILE A 50 12.27 18.34 0.43
N GLY A 51 12.26 17.25 -0.33
CA GLY A 51 11.39 16.09 -0.11
C GLY A 51 11.61 15.44 1.25
N SER A 52 12.87 15.17 1.62
CA SER A 52 13.22 14.56 2.92
C SER A 52 12.80 15.39 4.15
N ARG A 53 12.55 16.70 3.99
CA ARG A 53 12.09 17.57 5.08
C ARG A 53 10.58 17.86 5.06
N SER A 54 9.96 17.77 3.88
CA SER A 54 8.57 18.19 3.67
C SER A 54 7.58 17.04 3.49
N ILE A 55 8.04 15.85 3.09
CA ILE A 55 7.20 14.67 2.88
C ILE A 55 7.48 13.67 4.01
N PRO A 56 6.48 13.38 4.87
CA PRO A 56 6.60 12.31 5.86
C PRO A 56 6.88 10.97 5.18
N ALA A 57 7.79 10.18 5.75
CA ALA A 57 8.25 8.90 5.25
C ALA A 57 8.73 8.94 3.78
N TYR A 58 9.44 10.01 3.41
CA TYR A 58 9.95 10.25 2.05
C TYR A 58 10.67 9.05 1.42
N GLU A 59 11.52 8.35 2.18
CA GLU A 59 12.25 7.17 1.68
C GLU A 59 11.27 6.05 1.23
N HIS A 60 10.22 5.78 2.02
CA HIS A 60 9.17 4.81 1.69
C HIS A 60 8.32 5.25 0.51
N ALA A 61 7.98 6.54 0.42
CA ALA A 61 7.26 7.08 -0.72
C ALA A 61 8.03 6.83 -2.04
N VAL A 62 9.32 7.16 -2.07
CA VAL A 62 10.18 6.98 -3.26
C VAL A 62 10.29 5.51 -3.66
N ILE A 63 10.50 4.59 -2.70
CA ILE A 63 10.56 3.15 -2.96
C ILE A 63 9.25 2.64 -3.56
N THR A 64 8.13 3.08 -3.01
CA THR A 64 6.78 2.69 -3.43
C THR A 64 6.47 3.16 -4.85
N ILE A 65 6.78 4.43 -5.16
CA ILE A 65 6.57 5.00 -6.50
C ILE A 65 7.38 4.24 -7.53
N ARG A 66 8.65 3.94 -7.24
CA ARG A 66 9.52 3.20 -8.15
C ARG A 66 9.05 1.76 -8.36
N ALA A 67 8.63 1.08 -7.30
CA ALA A 67 8.03 -0.25 -7.43
C ALA A 67 6.76 -0.20 -8.30
N THR A 68 5.88 0.77 -8.06
CA THR A 68 4.65 0.97 -8.83
C THR A 68 4.94 1.30 -10.29
N ASN A 69 5.92 2.15 -10.56
CA ASN A 69 6.32 2.53 -11.92
C ASN A 69 6.93 1.35 -12.67
N LEU A 70 7.72 0.48 -12.03
CA LEU A 70 8.20 -0.76 -12.65
C LEU A 70 7.05 -1.69 -13.05
N VAL A 71 6.02 -1.81 -12.21
CA VAL A 71 4.81 -2.59 -12.56
C VAL A 71 4.03 -1.92 -13.68
N LYS A 72 3.85 -0.60 -13.63
CA LYS A 72 3.17 0.21 -14.66
C LYS A 72 3.85 0.10 -16.02
N GLU A 73 5.18 0.18 -16.06
CA GLU A 73 5.98 -0.01 -17.28
C GLU A 73 5.82 -1.42 -17.84
N ALA A 74 5.93 -2.45 -17.00
CA ALA A 74 5.75 -3.84 -17.41
C ALA A 74 4.32 -4.11 -17.93
N PHE A 75 3.31 -3.56 -17.26
CA PHE A 75 1.91 -3.63 -17.67
C PHE A 75 1.69 -3.01 -19.06
N TYR A 76 2.23 -1.81 -19.31
CA TYR A 76 2.15 -1.20 -20.64
C TYR A 76 2.97 -1.94 -21.70
N ALA A 77 4.05 -2.60 -21.31
CA ALA A 77 4.84 -3.46 -22.19
C ALA A 77 4.20 -4.84 -22.44
N GLY A 78 3.10 -5.17 -21.74
CA GLY A 78 2.45 -6.47 -21.82
C GLY A 78 3.31 -7.61 -21.24
N GLN A 79 4.13 -7.33 -20.23
CA GLN A 79 5.07 -8.27 -19.62
C GLN A 79 4.87 -8.34 -18.10
N LEU A 80 5.39 -9.40 -17.48
CA LEU A 80 5.49 -9.47 -16.03
C LEU A 80 6.62 -8.55 -15.54
N PRO A 81 6.42 -7.82 -14.42
CA PRO A 81 7.49 -7.03 -13.83
C PRO A 81 8.61 -7.93 -13.29
N PRO A 82 9.81 -7.37 -13.06
CA PRO A 82 10.89 -8.12 -12.43
C PRO A 82 10.51 -8.60 -11.03
N THR A 83 11.06 -9.74 -10.60
CA THR A 83 10.93 -10.17 -9.20
C THR A 83 11.71 -9.22 -8.29
N PHE A 84 11.05 -8.66 -7.27
CA PHE A 84 11.65 -7.71 -6.34
C PHE A 84 12.51 -8.40 -5.27
N THR A 85 13.71 -8.84 -5.63
CA THR A 85 14.65 -9.49 -4.68
C THR A 85 15.43 -8.49 -3.81
N HIS A 86 15.58 -7.24 -4.28
CA HIS A 86 16.38 -6.19 -3.63
C HIS A 86 15.60 -4.86 -3.55
N ILE A 87 14.52 -4.85 -2.78
CA ILE A 87 13.61 -3.69 -2.64
C ILE A 87 14.36 -2.43 -2.16
N ASN A 88 15.33 -2.58 -1.25
CA ASN A 88 16.14 -1.48 -0.75
C ASN A 88 16.87 -0.69 -1.86
N ARG A 89 17.19 -1.31 -3.01
CA ARG A 89 17.84 -0.64 -4.14
C ARG A 89 16.95 0.37 -4.86
N LEU A 90 15.65 0.35 -4.59
CA LEU A 90 14.72 1.36 -5.09
C LEU A 90 14.80 2.66 -4.28
N GLY A 91 15.48 2.67 -3.13
CA GLY A 91 15.55 3.83 -2.24
C GLY A 91 16.35 5.02 -2.78
N PRO A 92 16.14 6.22 -2.22
CA PRO A 92 16.86 7.43 -2.59
C PRO A 92 18.37 7.32 -2.36
N ARG A 93 18.79 6.47 -1.41
CA ARG A 93 20.21 6.17 -1.13
C ARG A 93 20.96 5.57 -2.31
N PHE A 94 20.27 4.83 -3.18
CA PHE A 94 20.88 4.19 -4.36
C PHE A 94 20.74 5.05 -5.62
N LYS A 95 19.59 5.70 -5.77
CA LYS A 95 19.33 6.66 -6.84
C LYS A 95 18.49 7.78 -6.27
N ARG A 96 19.00 9.02 -6.27
CA ARG A 96 18.23 10.19 -5.81
C ARG A 96 16.95 10.36 -6.65
N CYS A 97 15.90 10.89 -6.03
CA CYS A 97 14.65 11.21 -6.72
C CYS A 97 14.88 12.42 -7.63
N CYS A 98 14.53 12.34 -8.91
CA CYS A 98 14.71 13.42 -9.89
C CYS A 98 13.38 14.09 -10.25
N LEU A 99 13.41 15.15 -11.07
CA LEU A 99 12.19 15.90 -11.43
C LEU A 99 11.15 15.06 -12.19
N SER A 100 11.59 14.05 -12.95
CA SER A 100 10.66 13.15 -13.62
C SER A 100 9.81 12.33 -12.66
N GLU A 101 10.29 12.11 -11.43
CA GLU A 101 9.59 11.37 -10.37
C GLU A 101 8.80 12.30 -9.43
N LEU A 102 9.03 13.63 -9.49
CA LEU A 102 8.45 14.59 -8.56
C LEU A 102 6.92 14.66 -8.65
N GLY A 103 6.36 14.55 -9.87
CA GLY A 103 4.91 14.53 -10.07
C GLY A 103 4.24 13.39 -9.30
N ASP A 104 4.69 12.16 -9.57
CA ASP A 104 4.22 10.95 -8.89
C ASP A 104 4.44 11.07 -7.37
N LEU A 105 5.57 11.62 -6.92
CA LEU A 105 5.86 11.80 -5.51
C LEU A 105 4.88 12.74 -4.81
N LEU A 106 4.58 13.89 -5.41
CA LEU A 106 3.61 14.81 -4.86
C LEU A 106 2.19 14.21 -4.92
N ASP A 107 1.89 13.40 -5.94
CA ASP A 107 0.58 12.74 -6.10
C ASP A 107 0.37 11.67 -5.02
N PHE A 108 1.39 10.85 -4.74
CA PHE A 108 1.39 9.86 -3.65
C PHE A 108 1.30 10.52 -2.28
N HIS A 109 2.06 11.59 -2.05
CA HIS A 109 1.99 12.34 -0.80
C HIS A 109 0.60 12.92 -0.57
N HIS A 110 -0.03 13.45 -1.62
CA HIS A 110 -1.39 13.98 -1.53
C HIS A 110 -2.43 12.90 -1.24
N LEU A 111 -2.28 11.70 -1.82
CA LEU A 111 -3.12 10.55 -1.46
C LEU A 111 -3.00 10.20 0.03
N ALA A 112 -1.76 10.16 0.55
CA ALA A 112 -1.52 9.91 1.96
C ALA A 112 -2.17 10.99 2.85
N CYS A 113 -2.06 12.27 2.49
CA CYS A 113 -2.74 13.36 3.19
C CYS A 113 -4.27 13.25 3.15
N CYS A 114 -4.86 12.82 2.02
CA CYS A 114 -6.30 12.59 1.91
C CYS A 114 -6.78 11.50 2.91
N LEU A 115 -6.02 10.40 3.00
CA LEU A 115 -6.36 9.30 3.92
C LEU A 115 -6.08 9.66 5.38
N GLU A 116 -5.01 10.40 5.66
CA GLU A 116 -4.73 10.98 6.99
C GLU A 116 -5.89 11.89 7.43
N TYR A 117 -6.37 12.75 6.53
CA TYR A 117 -7.48 13.64 6.83
C TYR A 117 -8.78 12.87 7.09
N ALA A 118 -9.09 11.87 6.25
CA ALA A 118 -10.22 10.98 6.49
C ALA A 118 -10.11 10.30 7.87
N TYR A 119 -8.90 9.89 8.24
CA TYR A 119 -8.63 9.24 9.52
C TYR A 119 -8.87 10.16 10.71
N LEU A 120 -8.46 11.42 10.60
CA LEU A 120 -8.60 12.40 11.68
C LEU A 120 -10.00 13.03 11.78
N HIS A 121 -10.76 13.12 10.68
CA HIS A 121 -11.95 13.97 10.62
C HIS A 121 -13.25 13.28 10.17
N ILE A 122 -13.20 12.13 9.48
CA ILE A 122 -14.40 11.52 8.86
C ILE A 122 -14.92 10.32 9.63
N ALA A 123 -14.05 9.53 10.27
CA ALA A 123 -14.46 8.33 10.98
C ALA A 123 -15.27 8.69 12.25
N GLU A 124 -16.62 8.64 12.15
CA GLU A 124 -17.55 8.78 13.29
C GLU A 124 -17.32 7.68 14.34
N ASP A 125 -16.92 6.49 13.89
CA ASP A 125 -16.36 5.44 14.73
C ASP A 125 -14.88 5.72 14.96
N GLY A 126 -14.59 6.79 15.71
CA GLY A 126 -13.28 6.91 16.34
C GLY A 126 -12.99 5.58 17.03
N TYR A 127 -11.86 4.92 16.75
CA TYR A 127 -11.01 4.19 17.70
C TYR A 127 -9.98 3.27 17.02
N ALA A 128 -8.76 3.37 17.56
CA ALA A 128 -7.78 2.31 17.80
C ALA A 128 -6.70 1.90 16.78
N CYS A 129 -6.89 2.02 15.47
CA CYS A 129 -5.85 1.57 14.51
C CYS A 129 -4.48 2.23 14.72
N PHE A 130 -4.50 3.54 15.03
CA PHE A 130 -3.37 4.29 15.53
C PHE A 130 -3.64 4.83 16.95
N SER A 131 -4.33 4.07 17.82
CA SER A 131 -4.19 4.23 19.29
C SER A 131 -2.78 3.82 19.74
N ASN A 132 -1.78 4.27 18.98
CA ASN A 132 -0.57 4.75 19.57
C ASN A 132 -0.98 5.74 20.66
N PRO A 133 -0.42 5.64 21.89
CA PRO A 133 -0.58 6.68 22.90
C PRO A 133 -0.48 8.09 22.30
N THR A 134 0.36 8.28 21.25
CA THR A 134 0.51 9.53 20.49
C THR A 134 -0.80 10.18 20.00
N ILE A 135 -1.84 9.47 19.52
CA ILE A 135 -3.06 10.16 19.03
C ILE A 135 -3.98 10.58 20.16
N SER A 136 -4.18 9.71 21.15
CA SER A 136 -4.90 10.11 22.38
C SER A 136 -4.19 11.26 23.07
N GLU A 137 -2.85 11.23 23.06
CA GLU A 137 -1.99 12.28 23.58
C GLU A 137 -2.11 13.57 22.76
N ILE A 138 -2.09 13.52 21.42
CA ILE A 138 -2.32 14.67 20.52
C ILE A 138 -3.72 15.27 20.79
N ALA A 139 -4.76 14.44 20.84
CA ALA A 139 -6.13 14.90 21.08
C ALA A 139 -6.33 15.45 22.50
N SER A 140 -5.54 14.99 23.47
CA SER A 140 -5.54 15.50 24.85
C SER A 140 -4.62 16.71 25.07
N CYS A 141 -3.73 17.01 24.12
CA CYS A 141 -2.87 18.17 24.19
C CYS A 141 -3.69 19.45 23.93
N SER A 142 -3.47 20.47 24.76
CA SER A 142 -3.92 21.83 24.45
C SER A 142 -3.27 22.30 23.14
N ASP A 143 -3.99 23.09 22.34
CA ASP A 143 -3.47 23.74 21.13
C ASP A 143 -2.21 24.59 21.41
N GLU A 144 -2.04 25.04 22.66
CA GLU A 144 -0.87 25.81 23.10
C GLU A 144 0.31 24.96 23.60
N ALA A 145 0.18 23.63 23.60
CA ALA A 145 1.25 22.75 24.08
C ALA A 145 2.47 22.83 23.13
N PRO A 146 3.67 23.15 23.64
CA PRO A 146 4.88 23.24 22.80
C PRO A 146 5.26 21.90 22.19
N GLU A 147 4.72 20.80 22.71
CA GLU A 147 4.97 19.45 22.24
C GLU A 147 4.10 19.03 21.04
N LEU A 148 2.95 19.68 20.85
CA LEU A 148 1.97 19.32 19.84
C LEU A 148 2.57 19.26 18.42
N PRO A 149 3.40 20.22 17.97
CA PRO A 149 3.96 20.19 16.62
C PRO A 149 4.89 19.00 16.33
N TRP A 150 5.64 18.50 17.30
CA TRP A 150 6.52 17.35 17.08
C TRP A 150 5.75 16.03 17.14
N ARG A 151 4.74 15.93 18.03
CA ARG A 151 3.86 14.76 18.12
C ARG A 151 3.07 14.55 16.83
N ILE A 152 2.53 15.63 16.27
CA ILE A 152 1.85 15.60 14.97
C ILE A 152 2.79 15.10 13.87
N ARG A 153 4.03 15.61 13.80
CA ARG A 153 5.01 15.13 12.81
C ARG A 153 5.36 13.66 13.00
N GLU A 154 5.53 13.21 14.23
CA GLU A 154 5.81 11.80 14.51
C GLU A 154 4.64 10.89 14.10
N PHE A 155 3.41 11.32 14.40
CA PHE A 155 2.22 10.62 13.93
C PHE A 155 2.17 10.57 12.39
N GLN A 156 2.36 11.71 11.72
CA GLN A 156 2.36 11.79 10.26
C GLN A 156 3.42 10.88 9.64
N GLU A 157 4.64 10.91 10.16
CA GLU A 157 5.73 10.03 9.73
C GLU A 157 5.34 8.56 9.83
N ARG A 158 4.79 8.15 10.99
CA ARG A 158 4.35 6.78 11.25
C ARG A 158 3.17 6.36 10.36
N PHE A 159 2.17 7.21 10.23
CA PHE A 159 0.98 6.97 9.39
C PHE A 159 1.38 6.79 7.92
N HIS A 160 2.12 7.76 7.38
CA HIS A 160 2.53 7.76 5.98
C HIS A 160 3.45 6.58 5.68
N ARG A 161 4.37 6.24 6.59
CA ARG A 161 5.24 5.07 6.44
C ARG A 161 4.45 3.79 6.28
N VAL A 162 3.51 3.54 7.18
CA VAL A 162 2.67 2.34 7.15
C VAL A 162 1.83 2.31 5.88
N PHE A 163 1.26 3.45 5.49
CA PHE A 163 0.49 3.57 4.25
C PHE A 163 1.34 3.29 3.00
N TYR A 164 2.55 3.86 2.89
CA TYR A 164 3.42 3.56 1.76
C TYR A 164 3.85 2.09 1.75
N ARG A 165 4.05 1.45 2.91
CA ARG A 165 4.34 0.02 2.98
C ARG A 165 3.18 -0.84 2.46
N THR A 166 1.93 -0.51 2.75
CA THR A 166 0.79 -1.27 2.19
C THR A 166 0.71 -1.13 0.67
N LEU A 167 0.92 0.07 0.13
CA LEU A 167 1.02 0.28 -1.32
C LEU A 167 2.22 -0.47 -1.94
N LEU A 168 3.37 -0.45 -1.27
CA LEU A 168 4.56 -1.19 -1.71
C LEU A 168 4.31 -2.70 -1.72
N ALA A 169 3.61 -3.23 -0.72
CA ALA A 169 3.21 -4.63 -0.68
C ALA A 169 2.32 -5.00 -1.88
N GLY A 170 1.36 -4.13 -2.22
CA GLY A 170 0.56 -4.27 -3.45
C GLY A 170 1.43 -4.36 -4.70
N ALA A 171 2.37 -3.43 -4.88
CA ALA A 171 3.25 -3.40 -6.05
C ALA A 171 4.21 -4.60 -6.12
N VAL A 172 4.84 -4.97 -5.01
CA VAL A 172 5.81 -6.08 -4.97
C VAL A 172 5.14 -7.43 -5.21
N LEU A 173 3.95 -7.64 -4.63
CA LEU A 173 3.20 -8.88 -4.77
C LEU A 173 2.35 -8.96 -6.04
N TRP A 174 2.28 -7.87 -6.82
CA TRP A 174 1.50 -7.82 -8.05
C TRP A 174 1.81 -8.98 -9.00
N LYS A 175 3.10 -9.28 -9.21
CA LYS A 175 3.54 -10.38 -10.09
C LYS A 175 2.95 -11.72 -9.67
N ALA A 176 3.13 -12.11 -8.41
CA ALA A 176 2.71 -13.42 -7.92
C ALA A 176 1.20 -13.64 -8.09
N HIS A 177 0.41 -12.58 -7.96
CA HIS A 177 -1.05 -12.64 -8.10
C HIS A 177 -1.53 -12.56 -9.55
N ASN A 178 -0.79 -11.93 -10.45
CA ASN A 178 -1.20 -11.73 -11.85
C ASN A 178 -0.55 -12.73 -12.83
N GLU A 179 0.54 -13.38 -12.43
CA GLU A 179 1.28 -14.36 -13.25
C GLU A 179 0.42 -15.48 -13.85
N PRO A 180 -0.57 -16.08 -13.16
CA PRO A 180 -1.41 -17.11 -13.77
C PRO A 180 -2.12 -16.64 -15.02
N PHE A 181 -2.63 -15.40 -15.04
CA PHE A 181 -3.38 -14.91 -16.20
C PHE A 181 -2.46 -14.58 -17.37
N VAL A 182 -1.27 -14.05 -17.08
CA VAL A 182 -0.27 -13.80 -18.12
C VAL A 182 0.23 -15.11 -18.73
N GLN A 183 0.51 -16.13 -17.91
CA GLN A 183 0.94 -17.44 -18.40
C GLN A 183 -0.16 -18.14 -19.19
N ASP A 184 -1.41 -18.13 -18.73
CA ASP A 184 -2.53 -18.77 -19.43
C ASP A 184 -2.79 -18.17 -20.82
N ALA A 185 -2.69 -16.85 -20.94
CA ALA A 185 -2.82 -16.17 -22.24
C ALA A 185 -1.70 -16.55 -23.23
N VAL A 186 -0.51 -16.90 -22.74
CA VAL A 186 0.60 -17.42 -23.56
C VAL A 186 0.35 -18.88 -23.95
N GLU A 187 -0.20 -19.69 -23.05
CA GLU A 187 -0.48 -21.13 -23.25
C GLU A 187 -1.73 -21.41 -24.10
N ALA A 188 -2.43 -20.37 -24.58
CA ALA A 188 -3.54 -20.44 -25.53
C ALA A 188 -4.82 -21.16 -25.04
N HIS A 189 -5.05 -21.24 -23.72
CA HIS A 189 -6.40 -21.46 -23.16
C HIS A 189 -7.27 -20.17 -23.22
N ALA A 190 -6.73 -19.13 -23.88
CA ALA A 190 -7.17 -17.74 -24.00
C ALA A 190 -8.60 -17.47 -24.50
N GLY A 191 -9.41 -18.50 -24.78
CA GLY A 191 -10.81 -18.30 -25.19
C GLY A 191 -11.81 -18.17 -24.03
N ALA A 192 -11.42 -18.44 -22.78
CA ALA A 192 -12.37 -18.66 -21.68
C ALA A 192 -12.53 -17.49 -20.69
N TRP A 193 -11.59 -16.55 -20.64
CA TRP A 193 -11.55 -15.53 -19.56
C TRP A 193 -12.12 -14.17 -19.94
N GLU A 194 -12.24 -13.87 -21.24
CA GLU A 194 -12.63 -12.53 -21.75
C GLU A 194 -14.08 -12.14 -21.45
N SER A 195 -14.91 -13.08 -21.03
CA SER A 195 -16.25 -12.77 -20.52
C SER A 195 -16.55 -13.66 -19.34
N ARG A 196 -16.66 -13.08 -18.13
CA ARG A 196 -17.79 -13.29 -17.21
C ARG A 196 -17.44 -12.77 -15.81
N PHE A 197 -18.20 -11.77 -15.40
CA PHE A 197 -18.49 -11.46 -13.99
C PHE A 197 -19.20 -12.64 -13.27
N ASP A 198 -19.66 -13.62 -14.03
CA ASP A 198 -20.28 -14.86 -13.57
C ASP A 198 -19.27 -16.01 -13.73
N TRP A 199 -18.29 -16.07 -12.83
CA TRP A 199 -17.40 -17.23 -12.72
C TRP A 199 -18.27 -18.49 -12.57
N PRO A 200 -18.32 -19.41 -13.55
CA PRO A 200 -19.01 -20.68 -13.35
C PRO A 200 -18.31 -21.40 -12.18
N PRO A 201 -19.02 -22.22 -11.38
CA PRO A 201 -18.37 -23.02 -10.34
C PRO A 201 -17.13 -23.68 -10.94
N ALA A 202 -15.97 -23.39 -10.34
CA ALA A 202 -14.66 -23.63 -10.94
C ALA A 202 -14.63 -25.04 -11.53
N SER A 203 -14.46 -25.16 -12.86
CA SER A 203 -14.23 -26.46 -13.46
C SER A 203 -13.01 -27.09 -12.77
N GLN A 204 -12.99 -28.40 -12.62
CA GLN A 204 -11.87 -29.10 -11.96
C GLN A 204 -10.52 -28.71 -12.60
N ALA A 205 -10.50 -28.50 -13.91
CA ALA A 205 -9.33 -28.03 -14.65
C ALA A 205 -8.84 -26.63 -14.22
N HIS A 206 -9.75 -25.68 -13.97
CA HIS A 206 -9.36 -24.36 -13.46
C HIS A 206 -8.79 -24.46 -12.04
N THR A 207 -9.40 -25.28 -11.20
CA THR A 207 -8.91 -25.50 -9.84
C THR A 207 -7.49 -26.09 -9.83
N GLU A 208 -7.24 -27.07 -10.69
CA GLU A 208 -5.93 -27.70 -10.87
C GLU A 208 -4.88 -26.73 -11.45
N TYR A 209 -5.29 -25.85 -12.36
CA TYR A 209 -4.41 -24.81 -12.89
C TYR A 209 -3.96 -23.83 -11.80
N PHE A 210 -4.91 -23.22 -11.07
CA PHE A 210 -4.60 -22.25 -10.02
C PHE A 210 -3.85 -22.86 -8.83
N SER A 211 -4.02 -24.16 -8.55
CA SER A 211 -3.24 -24.83 -7.50
C SER A 211 -1.74 -24.88 -7.76
N ARG A 212 -1.28 -24.61 -8.99
CA ARG A 212 0.15 -24.49 -9.32
C ARG A 212 0.76 -23.20 -8.80
N PHE A 213 -0.07 -22.21 -8.45
CA PHE A 213 0.37 -20.89 -8.01
C PHE A 213 0.12 -20.74 -6.51
N PRO A 214 1.18 -20.55 -5.69
CA PRO A 214 1.06 -20.53 -4.24
C PRO A 214 -0.02 -19.61 -3.66
N VAL A 215 -0.13 -18.38 -4.18
CA VAL A 215 -1.07 -17.37 -3.67
C VAL A 215 -2.54 -17.73 -3.88
N TYR A 216 -2.84 -18.69 -4.76
CA TYR A 216 -4.18 -19.21 -5.00
C TYR A 216 -4.46 -20.52 -4.26
N ASN A 217 -3.47 -21.05 -3.54
CA ASN A 217 -3.60 -22.21 -2.66
C ASN A 217 -3.74 -21.75 -1.20
N VAL A 218 -4.77 -20.96 -0.91
CA VAL A 218 -4.86 -20.13 0.30
C VAL A 218 -4.76 -20.95 1.60
N HIS A 219 -5.33 -22.15 1.62
CA HIS A 219 -5.36 -23.04 2.79
C HIS A 219 -4.18 -24.01 2.87
N ALA A 220 -3.52 -24.31 1.75
CA ALA A 220 -2.43 -25.29 1.69
C ALA A 220 -1.11 -24.72 1.16
N MET A 221 -0.92 -23.41 1.23
CA MET A 221 0.35 -22.76 0.87
C MET A 221 1.44 -23.16 1.87
N ASP A 222 2.36 -24.01 1.44
CA ASP A 222 3.45 -24.49 2.28
C ASP A 222 4.46 -23.37 2.64
N TRP A 223 5.30 -23.64 3.63
CA TRP A 223 6.29 -22.67 4.12
C TRP A 223 7.32 -22.24 3.06
N ALA A 224 7.78 -23.15 2.21
CA ALA A 224 8.76 -22.82 1.17
C ALA A 224 8.14 -21.88 0.13
N SER A 225 6.90 -22.16 -0.25
CA SER A 225 6.09 -21.32 -1.13
C SER A 225 5.84 -19.93 -0.52
N GLN A 226 5.50 -19.85 0.77
CA GLN A 226 5.37 -18.56 1.48
C GLN A 226 6.69 -17.79 1.51
N GLN A 227 7.80 -18.48 1.76
CA GLN A 227 9.14 -17.91 1.79
C GLN A 227 9.59 -17.38 0.42
N GLU A 228 9.19 -18.03 -0.67
CA GLU A 228 9.44 -17.57 -2.03
C GLU A 228 8.66 -16.29 -2.36
N VAL A 229 7.35 -16.30 -2.06
CA VAL A 229 6.44 -15.18 -2.41
C VAL A 229 6.63 -13.97 -1.48
N PHE A 230 6.57 -14.18 -0.16
CA PHE A 230 6.54 -13.11 0.85
C PHE A 230 7.91 -12.81 1.44
N GLY A 231 8.89 -13.70 1.28
CA GLY A 231 10.20 -13.61 1.91
C GLY A 231 10.97 -12.32 1.63
N PRO A 232 11.12 -11.88 0.36
CA PRO A 232 11.84 -10.65 0.03
C PRO A 232 11.22 -9.40 0.66
N LEU A 233 9.88 -9.26 0.58
CA LEU A 233 9.15 -8.13 1.15
C LEU A 233 9.22 -8.12 2.67
N THR A 234 8.99 -9.28 3.29
CA THR A 234 9.08 -9.46 4.74
C THR A 234 10.46 -9.11 5.25
N LYS A 235 11.52 -9.59 4.58
CA LYS A 235 12.90 -9.26 4.94
C LYS A 235 13.13 -7.74 4.93
N TYR A 236 12.68 -7.05 3.88
CA TYR A 236 12.79 -5.60 3.78
C TYR A 236 12.05 -4.88 4.92
N PHE A 237 10.79 -5.25 5.20
CA PHE A 237 10.04 -4.64 6.30
C PHE A 237 10.70 -4.88 7.65
N MET A 238 11.25 -6.07 7.89
CA MET A 238 11.87 -6.40 9.17
C MET A 238 13.22 -5.69 9.38
N GLU A 239 14.03 -5.53 8.32
CA GLU A 239 15.25 -4.72 8.37
C GLU A 239 14.94 -3.25 8.67
N ASP A 240 13.87 -2.72 8.08
CA ASP A 240 13.40 -1.35 8.29
C ASP A 240 12.83 -1.16 9.72
N ILE A 241 12.00 -2.09 10.21
CA ILE A 241 11.48 -2.08 11.59
C ILE A 241 12.62 -2.16 12.60
N ALA A 242 13.59 -3.06 12.38
CA ALA A 242 14.74 -3.21 13.27
C ALA A 242 15.57 -1.92 13.38
N SER A 243 15.61 -1.10 12.33
CA SER A 243 16.31 0.19 12.34
C SER A 243 15.62 1.27 13.18
N LEU A 244 14.34 1.07 13.51
CA LEU A 244 13.50 2.02 14.25
C LEU A 244 13.38 1.68 15.73
N THR A 245 13.49 0.40 16.08
CA THR A 245 13.29 -0.08 17.46
C THR A 245 14.32 0.52 18.40
N ASN A 246 13.84 1.42 19.27
CA ASN A 246 14.51 1.77 20.50
C ASN A 246 14.39 0.55 21.45
N PRO A 247 15.48 0.00 22.02
CA PRO A 247 15.45 -1.21 22.85
C PRO A 247 14.57 -1.14 24.11
N VAL A 248 13.92 0.00 24.38
CA VAL A 248 13.09 0.23 25.57
C VAL A 248 11.63 -0.18 25.38
N CYS A 249 11.16 -0.41 24.15
CA CYS A 249 9.78 -0.85 23.87
C CYS A 249 9.77 -2.29 23.33
N GLU A 250 10.11 -3.25 24.19
CA GLU A 250 9.82 -4.68 24.00
C GLU A 250 8.31 -4.93 24.12
N ALA A 251 7.53 -4.49 23.14
CA ALA A 251 6.18 -5.01 22.96
C ALA A 251 6.26 -6.29 22.11
N ASP A 252 5.55 -7.35 22.53
CA ASP A 252 5.62 -8.70 21.95
C ASP A 252 5.24 -8.79 20.46
N VAL A 253 4.66 -7.73 19.87
CA VAL A 253 4.53 -7.54 18.42
C VAL A 253 4.93 -6.11 18.07
N PRO A 254 5.84 -5.89 17.11
CA PRO A 254 6.16 -4.56 16.64
C PRO A 254 4.92 -3.90 16.08
N TRP A 255 4.56 -2.79 16.71
CA TRP A 255 3.46 -1.90 16.38
C TRP A 255 3.30 -1.67 14.86
N GLU A 256 4.42 -1.62 14.14
CA GLU A 256 4.49 -1.47 12.68
C GLU A 256 3.76 -2.58 11.90
N VAL A 257 3.83 -3.84 12.32
CA VAL A 257 3.13 -4.97 11.68
C VAL A 257 1.62 -4.82 11.89
N MET A 258 1.23 -4.48 13.11
CA MET A 258 -0.17 -4.24 13.47
C MET A 258 -0.75 -3.06 12.69
N ALA A 259 -0.05 -1.93 12.71
CA ALA A 259 -0.43 -0.75 11.96
C ALA A 259 -0.57 -1.05 10.46
N SER A 260 0.27 -1.93 9.89
CA SER A 260 0.16 -2.32 8.48
C SER A 260 -1.09 -3.15 8.16
N ILE A 261 -1.46 -4.09 9.04
CA ILE A 261 -2.74 -4.82 8.93
C ILE A 261 -3.91 -3.82 8.98
N TYR A 262 -3.87 -2.89 9.94
CA TYR A 262 -4.93 -1.89 10.08
C TYR A 262 -5.00 -0.92 8.92
N ALA A 263 -3.88 -0.43 8.40
CA ALA A 263 -3.88 0.48 7.27
C ALA A 263 -4.49 -0.18 6.03
N TYR A 264 -4.22 -1.48 5.82
CA TYR A 264 -4.85 -2.25 4.74
C TYR A 264 -6.38 -2.31 4.88
N GLU A 265 -6.89 -2.49 6.10
CA GLU A 265 -8.33 -2.57 6.35
C GLU A 265 -9.01 -1.20 6.37
N TYR A 266 -8.33 -0.21 6.96
CA TYR A 266 -8.81 1.16 7.08
C TYR A 266 -8.95 1.85 5.73
N GLN A 267 -8.03 1.63 4.78
CA GLN A 267 -8.08 2.33 3.50
C GLN A 267 -9.27 1.88 2.64
N ARG A 268 -9.72 0.63 2.79
CA ARG A 268 -10.68 -0.03 1.87
C ARG A 268 -12.04 0.67 1.78
N PRO A 269 -12.69 1.10 2.90
CA PRO A 269 -13.97 1.81 2.85
C PRO A 269 -13.91 3.20 2.21
N HIS A 270 -12.72 3.79 2.06
CA HIS A 270 -12.56 5.12 1.48
C HIS A 270 -12.49 5.13 -0.04
N PHE A 271 -12.27 3.97 -0.67
CA PHE A 271 -12.18 3.84 -2.12
C PHE A 271 -13.50 3.37 -2.73
N TYR A 272 -14.04 4.19 -3.61
CA TYR A 272 -15.23 3.93 -4.39
C TYR A 272 -14.84 3.69 -5.85
N ASN A 273 -15.60 2.89 -6.58
CA ASN A 273 -15.45 2.86 -8.03
C ASN A 273 -16.13 4.07 -8.69
N ASP A 274 -15.97 4.18 -10.00
CA ASP A 274 -16.58 5.20 -10.86
C ASP A 274 -18.13 5.24 -10.81
N LYS A 275 -18.76 4.21 -10.24
CA LYS A 275 -20.21 4.09 -10.03
C LYS A 275 -20.63 4.35 -8.58
N GLY A 276 -19.72 4.82 -7.72
CA GLY A 276 -20.00 5.12 -6.32
C GLY A 276 -20.24 3.88 -5.46
N ARG A 277 -19.77 2.68 -5.87
CA ARG A 277 -19.80 1.49 -5.02
C ARG A 277 -18.47 1.32 -4.30
N GLN A 278 -18.49 0.90 -3.05
CA GLN A 278 -17.29 0.64 -2.22
C GLN A 278 -16.44 -0.56 -2.69
N ARG A 279 -16.84 -1.27 -3.75
CA ARG A 279 -15.99 -2.27 -4.41
C ARG A 279 -15.27 -1.63 -5.60
N HIS A 280 -13.97 -1.41 -5.44
CA HIS A 280 -13.02 -1.05 -6.49
C HIS A 280 -12.50 -2.33 -7.19
N GLY A 281 -11.74 -2.22 -8.29
CA GLY A 281 -11.34 -3.38 -9.12
C GLY A 281 -12.28 -3.80 -10.26
N ILE A 282 -13.48 -3.21 -10.40
CA ILE A 282 -14.40 -3.51 -11.52
C ILE A 282 -14.19 -2.52 -12.67
N ALA A 283 -13.84 -3.01 -13.86
CA ALA A 283 -13.75 -2.19 -15.06
C ALA A 283 -15.09 -1.49 -15.39
N PRO A 284 -15.07 -0.20 -15.81
CA PRO A 284 -16.27 0.50 -16.26
C PRO A 284 -16.91 -0.22 -17.45
N ARG A 285 -18.16 -0.70 -17.31
CA ARG A 285 -18.93 -1.28 -18.43
C ARG A 285 -19.38 -0.25 -19.47
N THR A 286 -19.41 1.03 -19.11
CA THR A 286 -19.80 2.17 -19.95
C THR A 286 -19.27 3.44 -19.29
N ALA A 287 -18.70 4.37 -20.05
CA ALA A 287 -18.38 5.72 -19.57
C ALA A 287 -19.66 6.36 -19.02
N SER A 288 -19.79 6.40 -17.70
CA SER A 288 -20.88 7.09 -17.03
C SER A 288 -20.62 8.59 -17.15
N SER A 289 -21.61 9.34 -17.65
CA SER A 289 -21.49 10.79 -17.75
C SER A 289 -21.40 11.41 -16.35
N ASP A 290 -20.31 12.13 -16.13
CA ASP A 290 -20.03 12.94 -14.96
C ASP A 290 -21.25 13.77 -14.51
N SER A 291 -21.84 13.41 -13.37
CA SER A 291 -22.80 14.26 -12.69
C SER A 291 -22.19 15.06 -11.53
N ASN A 292 -20.86 15.15 -11.45
CA ASN A 292 -20.14 16.02 -10.49
C ASN A 292 -18.96 16.75 -11.15
N ASN A 293 -19.23 17.37 -12.31
CA ASN A 293 -18.23 18.05 -13.16
C ASN A 293 -17.52 19.28 -12.56
N ASP A 294 -17.88 19.72 -11.34
CA ASP A 294 -17.33 20.96 -10.76
C ASP A 294 -16.15 20.74 -9.80
N ILE A 295 -15.93 19.51 -9.31
CA ILE A 295 -14.81 19.26 -8.40
C ILE A 295 -13.56 18.92 -9.20
N LYS A 296 -12.56 19.80 -9.16
CA LYS A 296 -11.26 19.51 -9.76
C LYS A 296 -10.63 18.32 -9.02
N THR A 297 -10.27 17.29 -9.76
CA THR A 297 -9.62 16.10 -9.21
C THR A 297 -8.15 16.04 -9.58
N ARG A 298 -7.33 15.61 -8.63
CA ARG A 298 -5.95 15.15 -8.84
C ARG A 298 -5.97 13.64 -9.02
N LYS A 299 -5.00 13.07 -9.75
CA LYS A 299 -4.96 11.63 -10.03
C LYS A 299 -3.62 11.02 -9.70
N VAL A 300 -3.62 9.79 -9.24
CA VAL A 300 -2.40 9.01 -8.95
C VAL A 300 -2.58 7.56 -9.38
N THR A 301 -1.54 6.91 -9.89
CA THR A 301 -1.57 5.48 -10.19
C THR A 301 -0.96 4.70 -9.02
N VAL A 302 -1.69 3.76 -8.47
CA VAL A 302 -1.26 2.92 -7.34
C VAL A 302 -1.60 1.45 -7.59
N ILE A 303 -1.09 0.58 -6.72
CA ILE A 303 -1.52 -0.81 -6.62
C ILE A 303 -1.90 -1.05 -5.16
N LEU A 304 -3.19 -1.24 -4.91
CA LEU A 304 -3.69 -1.52 -3.56
C LEU A 304 -3.38 -2.98 -3.20
N LEU A 305 -2.86 -3.20 -1.99
CA LEU A 305 -2.72 -4.55 -1.42
C LEU A 305 -4.09 -5.23 -1.41
N GLY A 306 -4.16 -6.47 -1.87
CA GLY A 306 -5.39 -7.27 -1.96
C GLY A 306 -6.16 -7.13 -3.26
N GLU A 307 -6.02 -5.99 -3.94
CA GLU A 307 -6.60 -5.78 -5.27
C GLU A 307 -5.65 -6.20 -6.39
N PHE A 308 -4.34 -6.02 -6.16
CA PHE A 308 -3.26 -6.42 -7.06
C PHE A 308 -3.48 -6.01 -8.52
N GLN A 309 -4.04 -4.82 -8.72
CA GLN A 309 -4.31 -4.22 -10.02
C GLN A 309 -3.76 -2.80 -10.04
N LEU A 310 -3.40 -2.32 -11.23
CA LEU A 310 -3.08 -0.92 -11.42
C LEU A 310 -4.38 -0.12 -11.41
N GLU A 311 -4.51 0.77 -10.43
CA GLU A 311 -5.67 1.64 -10.30
C GLU A 311 -5.23 3.09 -10.39
N GLN A 312 -6.00 3.88 -11.12
CA GLN A 312 -5.94 5.33 -11.10
C GLN A 312 -6.92 5.82 -10.04
N ILE A 313 -6.39 6.37 -8.96
CA ILE A 313 -7.18 7.01 -7.91
C ILE A 313 -7.40 8.46 -8.28
N SER A 314 -8.65 8.90 -8.31
CA SER A 314 -9.04 10.31 -8.39
C SER A 314 -9.32 10.83 -6.99
N MET A 315 -8.68 11.95 -6.64
CA MET A 315 -8.68 12.58 -5.32
C MET A 315 -9.14 14.04 -5.47
N PRO A 316 -9.78 14.64 -4.46
CA PRO A 316 -10.00 16.07 -4.48
C PRO A 316 -8.67 16.85 -4.48
N VAL A 317 -8.63 18.01 -5.15
CA VAL A 317 -7.43 18.87 -5.16
C VAL A 317 -7.13 19.42 -3.77
N LYS A 318 -8.16 19.67 -2.96
CA LYS A 318 -8.01 20.06 -1.55
C LYS A 318 -8.35 18.89 -0.65
N VAL A 319 -7.51 18.64 0.33
CA VAL A 319 -7.66 17.50 1.25
C VAL A 319 -8.93 17.62 2.08
N GLU A 320 -9.34 18.84 2.42
CA GLU A 320 -10.54 19.13 3.23
C GLU A 320 -11.85 18.78 2.51
N GLU A 321 -11.82 18.68 1.17
CA GLU A 321 -13.00 18.32 0.37
C GLU A 321 -13.32 16.82 0.44
N MET A 322 -12.49 16.01 1.11
CA MET A 322 -12.68 14.57 1.34
C MET A 322 -14.02 14.22 2.02
N HIS A 323 -14.61 15.13 2.80
CA HIS A 323 -15.96 14.95 3.36
C HIS A 323 -17.06 14.87 2.30
N SER A 324 -16.84 15.49 1.14
CA SER A 324 -17.83 15.67 0.08
C SER A 324 -17.47 14.96 -1.22
N ALA A 325 -16.20 14.59 -1.38
CA ALA A 325 -15.65 13.94 -2.56
C ALA A 325 -14.89 12.67 -2.14
N PRO A 326 -15.47 11.47 -2.33
CA PRO A 326 -14.78 10.22 -2.02
C PRO A 326 -13.59 9.99 -2.95
N LEU A 327 -12.64 9.14 -2.52
CA LEU A 327 -11.58 8.67 -3.41
C LEU A 327 -12.17 7.70 -4.42
N VAL A 328 -11.97 7.97 -5.71
CA VAL A 328 -12.49 7.13 -6.79
C VAL A 328 -11.36 6.32 -7.40
N ALA A 329 -11.35 5.01 -7.15
CA ALA A 329 -10.43 4.06 -7.75
C ALA A 329 -11.01 3.51 -9.05
N ALA A 330 -10.26 3.66 -10.14
CA ALA A 330 -10.62 3.10 -11.44
C ALA A 330 -9.46 2.27 -11.99
N GLN A 331 -9.74 1.02 -12.39
CA GLN A 331 -8.73 0.17 -13.01
C GLN A 331 -8.14 0.85 -14.24
N LEU A 332 -6.81 0.89 -14.31
CA LEU A 332 -6.08 1.53 -15.40
C LEU A 332 -6.32 0.79 -16.71
N GLN A 333 -6.95 1.46 -17.67
CA GLN A 333 -7.26 0.89 -18.97
C GLN A 333 -6.08 1.05 -19.94
N ILE A 334 -5.73 -0.01 -20.68
CA ILE A 334 -4.83 0.13 -21.83
C ILE A 334 -5.68 0.56 -23.01
N SER A 335 -5.45 1.77 -23.53
CA SER A 335 -6.14 2.22 -24.74
C SER A 335 -5.87 1.23 -25.88
N PRO A 336 -6.90 0.63 -26.50
CA PRO A 336 -6.74 -0.38 -27.55
C PRO A 336 -6.04 0.15 -28.81
N THR A 337 -5.86 1.47 -28.92
CA THR A 337 -5.20 2.14 -30.04
C THR A 337 -3.68 1.96 -30.11
N ARG A 338 -3.03 1.40 -29.09
CA ARG A 338 -1.57 1.12 -29.11
C ARG A 338 -1.19 -0.36 -29.23
N SER A 339 -2.13 -1.30 -29.18
CA SER A 339 -1.84 -2.75 -29.27
C SER A 339 -2.28 -3.43 -30.58
N SER A 340 -2.69 -2.68 -31.61
CA SER A 340 -3.11 -3.28 -32.88
C SER A 340 -1.98 -3.32 -33.93
N GLU A 341 -1.01 -4.21 -33.72
CA GLU A 341 -0.62 -5.11 -34.82
C GLU A 341 -1.09 -6.55 -34.55
N ASP A 342 -1.31 -6.95 -33.29
CA ASP A 342 -1.79 -8.29 -32.93
C ASP A 342 -3.12 -8.36 -32.16
N GLY A 343 -3.72 -7.22 -31.77
CA GLY A 343 -5.08 -7.18 -31.22
C GLY A 343 -5.29 -7.88 -29.86
N ARG A 344 -4.22 -8.31 -29.19
CA ARG A 344 -4.30 -8.95 -27.88
C ARG A 344 -4.30 -7.89 -26.77
N THR A 345 -5.41 -7.79 -26.03
CA THR A 345 -5.45 -7.11 -24.74
C THR A 345 -4.53 -7.84 -23.75
N PHE A 346 -3.82 -7.09 -22.90
CA PHE A 346 -3.00 -7.70 -21.87
C PHE A 346 -3.87 -8.54 -20.92
N ALA A 347 -3.42 -9.75 -20.63
CA ALA A 347 -4.26 -10.83 -20.08
C ALA A 347 -4.93 -10.53 -18.73
N CYS A 348 -4.34 -9.65 -17.92
CA CYS A 348 -4.83 -9.31 -16.59
C CYS A 348 -5.85 -8.16 -16.59
N HIS A 349 -6.09 -7.52 -17.73
CA HIS A 349 -6.95 -6.35 -17.82
C HIS A 349 -8.42 -6.71 -17.61
N GLY A 350 -9.10 -6.02 -16.69
CA GLY A 350 -10.52 -6.26 -16.39
C GLY A 350 -10.80 -7.37 -15.39
N LEU A 351 -9.77 -8.06 -14.89
CA LEU A 351 -9.93 -9.11 -13.87
C LEU A 351 -10.02 -8.51 -12.47
N ASP A 352 -11.00 -8.96 -11.70
CA ASP A 352 -11.14 -8.66 -10.28
C ASP A 352 -10.41 -9.73 -9.45
N ILE A 353 -9.11 -9.51 -9.23
CA ILE A 353 -8.23 -10.45 -8.50
C ILE A 353 -8.73 -10.65 -7.06
N SER A 354 -9.21 -9.58 -6.42
CA SER A 354 -9.74 -9.58 -5.05
C SER A 354 -10.96 -10.51 -4.96
N ALA A 355 -11.92 -10.38 -5.88
CA ALA A 355 -13.07 -11.27 -5.93
C ALA A 355 -12.70 -12.73 -6.25
N LEU A 356 -11.70 -12.95 -7.10
CA LEU A 356 -11.23 -14.31 -7.41
C LEU A 356 -10.57 -14.97 -6.20
N LEU A 357 -9.67 -14.26 -5.53
CA LEU A 357 -9.03 -14.71 -4.30
C LEU A 357 -10.06 -15.03 -3.21
N GLN A 358 -11.07 -14.17 -3.06
CA GLN A 358 -12.19 -14.38 -2.15
C GLN A 358 -13.01 -15.64 -2.52
N SER A 359 -13.38 -15.79 -3.79
CA SER A 359 -14.12 -16.96 -4.28
C SER A 359 -13.35 -18.26 -4.05
N ARG A 360 -12.02 -18.24 -4.30
CA ARG A 360 -11.15 -19.39 -4.05
C ARG A 360 -11.08 -19.72 -2.56
N TYR A 361 -10.87 -18.72 -1.72
CA TYR A 361 -10.85 -18.87 -0.27
C TYR A 361 -12.15 -19.50 0.27
N GLU A 362 -13.30 -19.05 -0.21
CA GLU A 362 -14.62 -19.59 0.14
C GLU A 362 -14.79 -21.04 -0.34
N SER A 363 -14.44 -21.32 -1.60
CA SER A 363 -14.61 -22.64 -2.22
C SER A 363 -13.71 -23.73 -1.65
N LEU A 364 -12.48 -23.39 -1.24
CA LEU A 364 -11.51 -24.34 -0.74
C LEU A 364 -11.64 -24.59 0.77
N GLY A 365 -12.15 -23.63 1.54
CA GLY A 365 -12.31 -23.78 2.99
C GLY A 365 -13.57 -24.56 3.40
N GLY A 366 -14.25 -25.24 2.46
CA GLY A 366 -15.39 -26.11 2.77
C GLY A 366 -15.02 -27.46 3.40
N GLU A 367 -13.72 -27.80 3.46
CA GLU A 367 -13.21 -29.04 4.07
C GLU A 367 -12.62 -28.82 5.48
N GLU A 368 -12.47 -27.57 5.92
CA GLU A 368 -11.95 -27.22 7.25
C GLU A 368 -13.09 -27.13 8.26
N ASN A 369 -12.82 -27.46 9.53
CA ASN A 369 -13.74 -27.12 10.61
C ASN A 369 -13.90 -25.59 10.66
N ASP A 370 -15.12 -25.07 10.81
CA ASP A 370 -15.43 -23.62 10.85
C ASP A 370 -14.55 -22.80 11.82
N SER A 371 -13.89 -23.46 12.77
CA SER A 371 -12.97 -22.88 13.75
C SER A 371 -11.51 -22.70 13.30
N ASP A 372 -11.08 -23.21 12.13
CA ASP A 372 -9.66 -23.24 11.71
C ASP A 372 -9.43 -22.65 10.31
N CYS A 373 -10.24 -21.67 9.90
CA CYS A 373 -10.09 -21.02 8.61
C CYS A 373 -8.76 -20.23 8.52
N ALA A 374 -8.04 -20.40 7.41
CA ALA A 374 -6.86 -19.60 7.11
C ALA A 374 -7.18 -18.09 7.05
N PRO A 375 -6.20 -17.19 7.23
CA PRO A 375 -6.40 -15.77 7.00
C PRO A 375 -6.80 -15.48 5.55
N HIS A 376 -7.62 -14.46 5.33
CA HIS A 376 -7.93 -13.99 3.98
C HIS A 376 -6.65 -13.67 3.20
N PRO A 377 -6.62 -13.85 1.86
CA PRO A 377 -5.38 -13.87 1.08
C PRO A 377 -4.42 -12.68 1.31
N PRO A 378 -4.89 -11.41 1.41
CA PRO A 378 -3.99 -10.28 1.67
C PRO A 378 -3.33 -10.34 3.06
N LEU A 379 -3.95 -11.03 4.03
CA LEU A 379 -3.44 -11.22 5.39
C LEU A 379 -2.42 -12.36 5.50
N GLN A 380 -2.25 -13.18 4.46
CA GLN A 380 -1.21 -14.23 4.44
C GLN A 380 0.20 -13.66 4.56
N LEU A 381 0.45 -12.49 3.95
CA LEU A 381 1.72 -11.77 4.11
C LEU A 381 2.01 -11.52 5.61
N PHE A 382 1.03 -10.95 6.32
CA PHE A 382 1.19 -10.62 7.74
C PHE A 382 1.29 -11.89 8.60
N THR A 383 0.55 -12.94 8.26
CA THR A 383 0.65 -14.26 8.92
C THR A 383 2.06 -14.82 8.81
N PHE A 384 2.63 -14.78 7.60
CA PHE A 384 4.00 -15.22 7.37
C PHE A 384 5.01 -14.37 8.15
N MET A 385 4.86 -13.04 8.16
CA MET A 385 5.71 -12.15 8.96
C MET A 385 5.66 -12.48 10.46
N LEU A 386 4.44 -12.63 11.01
CA LEU A 386 4.19 -12.94 12.42
C LEU A 386 4.83 -14.27 12.82
N ARG A 387 4.59 -15.32 12.03
CA ARG A 387 5.14 -16.66 12.30
C ARG A 387 6.66 -16.67 12.22
N LYS A 388 7.20 -16.10 11.14
CA LYS A 388 8.65 -16.12 10.86
C LYS A 388 9.48 -15.36 11.87
N HIS A 389 9.01 -14.19 12.31
CA HIS A 389 9.83 -13.26 13.07
C HIS A 389 9.43 -13.13 14.54
N TYR A 390 8.20 -13.48 14.90
CA TYR A 390 7.67 -13.31 16.25
C TYR A 390 7.17 -14.62 16.87
N ARG A 391 7.14 -15.73 16.12
CA ARG A 391 6.54 -17.01 16.56
C ARG A 391 5.09 -16.83 17.01
N LEU A 392 4.38 -15.96 16.28
CA LEU A 392 2.98 -15.65 16.52
C LEU A 392 2.14 -16.11 15.34
N GLN A 393 0.91 -16.46 15.64
CA GLN A 393 -0.12 -16.76 14.67
C GLN A 393 -1.42 -16.10 15.09
N PHE A 394 -2.32 -15.89 14.14
CA PHE A 394 -3.69 -15.54 14.45
C PHE A 394 -4.33 -16.65 15.30
N ARG A 395 -5.14 -16.29 16.29
CA ARG A 395 -5.87 -17.27 17.10
C ARG A 395 -6.86 -18.04 16.23
N ARG A 396 -7.11 -19.29 16.62
CA ARG A 396 -8.19 -20.09 16.01
C ARG A 396 -9.53 -19.39 16.16
N GLY A 397 -10.36 -19.49 15.12
CA GLY A 397 -11.68 -18.86 15.04
C GLY A 397 -11.67 -17.35 14.82
N VAL A 398 -10.49 -16.70 14.69
CA VAL A 398 -10.42 -15.25 14.37
C VAL A 398 -10.99 -14.93 12.99
N PHE A 399 -10.93 -15.90 12.07
CA PHE A 399 -11.49 -15.79 10.72
C PHE A 399 -12.73 -16.68 10.53
N ASP A 400 -13.41 -17.03 11.62
CA ASP A 400 -14.64 -17.84 11.57
C ASP A 400 -15.67 -17.17 10.65
N ARG A 401 -16.15 -17.95 9.68
CA ARG A 401 -17.07 -17.54 8.61
C ARG A 401 -18.40 -16.99 9.14
N THR A 402 -18.76 -17.31 10.38
CA THR A 402 -19.97 -16.81 11.05
C THR A 402 -19.94 -15.30 11.30
N TRP A 403 -18.75 -14.69 11.32
CA TRP A 403 -18.61 -13.24 11.55
C TRP A 403 -18.91 -12.39 10.31
N GLY A 404 -19.23 -13.00 9.16
CA GLY A 404 -19.40 -12.27 7.91
C GLY A 404 -18.18 -11.39 7.61
N SER A 405 -18.33 -10.40 6.75
CA SER A 405 -17.30 -9.37 6.54
C SER A 405 -17.18 -8.42 7.74
N ALA A 406 -17.07 -8.94 8.97
CA ALA A 406 -16.84 -8.11 10.14
C ALA A 406 -15.54 -7.31 9.92
N PRO A 407 -15.58 -5.99 10.09
CA PRO A 407 -14.38 -5.18 9.94
C PRO A 407 -13.36 -5.61 10.99
N TYR A 408 -12.15 -5.91 10.53
CA TYR A 408 -11.01 -6.32 11.34
C TYR A 408 -10.55 -5.26 12.35
N CYS A 409 -11.23 -4.10 12.42
CA CYS A 409 -11.09 -3.16 13.53
C CYS A 409 -11.34 -3.83 14.90
N GLN A 410 -12.07 -4.96 14.95
CA GLN A 410 -12.19 -5.76 16.18
C GLN A 410 -10.84 -6.29 16.69
N PHE A 411 -9.81 -6.44 15.83
CA PHE A 411 -8.49 -6.92 16.22
C PHE A 411 -7.78 -6.01 17.23
N LEU A 412 -8.24 -4.76 17.37
CA LEU A 412 -7.70 -3.77 18.31
C LEU A 412 -8.12 -4.01 19.75
N PHE A 413 -9.28 -4.66 19.92
CA PHE A 413 -9.91 -4.81 21.22
C PHE A 413 -9.77 -6.23 21.78
N PHE A 414 -9.26 -7.17 20.97
CA PHE A 414 -9.08 -8.55 21.36
C PHE A 414 -7.63 -9.00 21.16
N LEU A 415 -7.16 -9.87 22.06
CA LEU A 415 -5.94 -10.63 21.80
C LEU A 415 -6.22 -11.54 20.60
N VAL A 416 -5.75 -11.13 19.42
CA VAL A 416 -5.95 -11.87 18.17
C VAL A 416 -4.77 -12.75 17.79
N PHE A 417 -3.65 -12.63 18.53
CA PHE A 417 -2.50 -13.51 18.36
C PHE A 417 -2.37 -14.50 19.51
N ALA A 418 -1.78 -15.65 19.20
CA ALA A 418 -1.30 -16.61 20.16
C ALA A 418 0.08 -17.11 19.72
N HIS A 419 0.87 -17.58 20.68
CA HIS A 419 2.06 -18.36 20.39
C HIS A 419 1.65 -19.69 19.74
N GLU A 420 2.52 -20.19 18.86
CA GLU A 420 2.36 -21.48 18.20
C GLU A 420 2.29 -22.58 19.27
N PRO A 421 1.19 -23.36 19.37
CA PRO A 421 0.94 -24.28 20.48
C PRO A 421 1.81 -25.55 20.49
N ASP A 422 2.91 -25.59 19.73
CA ASP A 422 3.75 -26.79 19.53
C ASP A 422 5.26 -26.54 19.76
N SER A 423 5.62 -25.64 20.68
CA SER A 423 6.93 -25.74 21.34
C SER A 423 6.72 -26.21 22.77
N ASP A 424 7.20 -27.42 23.08
CA ASP A 424 7.31 -28.03 24.43
C ASP A 424 8.18 -27.19 25.39
N LEU A 425 7.82 -25.93 25.59
CA LEU A 425 8.36 -25.03 26.60
C LEU A 425 7.20 -24.65 27.49
N GLU A 426 7.05 -25.41 28.58
CA GLU A 426 6.31 -24.98 29.76
C GLU A 426 6.84 -23.61 30.19
N VAL A 427 6.20 -22.53 29.73
CA VAL A 427 6.33 -21.23 30.38
C VAL A 427 5.39 -21.28 31.58
N VAL A 428 5.97 -21.62 32.73
CA VAL A 428 5.37 -21.41 34.03
C VAL A 428 5.11 -19.91 34.18
N LEU A 429 3.88 -19.48 33.93
CA LEU A 429 3.40 -18.17 34.37
C LEU A 429 3.36 -18.19 35.90
N ALA A 430 4.38 -17.60 36.53
CA ALA A 430 4.33 -17.32 37.96
C ALA A 430 3.19 -16.31 38.22
N PRO A 431 2.32 -16.55 39.20
CA PRO A 431 1.25 -15.61 39.52
C PRO A 431 1.87 -14.37 40.16
N VAL A 432 1.69 -13.22 39.50
CA VAL A 432 1.80 -11.92 40.17
C VAL A 432 0.66 -11.86 41.19
N THR A 433 1.00 -12.19 42.43
CA THR A 433 0.16 -11.91 43.59
C THR A 433 0.50 -10.49 44.06
N GLY A 434 -0.53 -9.65 44.19
CA GLY A 434 -0.49 -8.37 44.91
C GLY A 434 -0.08 -8.56 46.37
N ASP A 435 0.26 -7.55 47.16
CA ASP A 435 -0.12 -6.13 47.24
C ASP A 435 1.03 -5.40 48.01
N PRO A 436 0.87 -4.14 48.45
CA PRO A 436 0.58 -2.90 47.75
C PRO A 436 1.80 -1.96 47.67
#